data_AF-A0A1Y9H2W0-F1
#
_entry.id   AF-A0A1Y9H2W0-F1
#
_cell.length_a   1.000
_cell.length_b   1.000
_cell.length_c   1.000
_cell.angle_alpha   90.00
_cell.angle_beta   90.00
_cell.angle_gamma   90.00
#
_symmetry.space_group_name_H-M   'P 1'
#
loop_
_entity.id
_entity.type
_entity.pdbx_description
1 polymer ?
#
loop_
_entity_poly.entity_id
_entity_poly.type
_entity_poly.pdbx_seq_one_letter_code
_entity_poly.pdbx_strand_id
1 'polypeptide(L)'
;MAEDNKNGAPPAAQEEPKDAPEEAKPASEGGDAADVEQEPEPEPEPEPEPEPQIGTFERLKLFLAATNQFLGKYDDLVEGKEKHKSVCLSTVNELRELLVTLLQRYILHTMVREDFLYKHIICCGGEEAEAMNTEEFDEHYQEVHQEADKAVSLPELEVIRAYTEEVRTYIELGKAMNNDLIFSLKRLLRKSNSVLAGHLG
;
A
#
# COMPACT_ATOMS: atom_id res chain seq x y z
N MET A 1 -21.36 -5.70 -68.68
CA MET A 1 -20.93 -7.01 -68.17
C MET A 1 -20.78 -6.80 -66.66
N ALA A 2 -21.74 -7.20 -65.85
CA ALA A 2 -22.04 -8.60 -65.46
C ALA A 2 -20.96 -9.13 -64.50
N GLU A 3 -21.24 -9.65 -63.31
CA GLU A 3 -22.53 -9.98 -62.65
C GLU A 3 -22.38 -9.98 -61.10
N ASP A 4 -23.52 -9.88 -60.42
CA ASP A 4 -23.93 -10.33 -59.07
C ASP A 4 -22.97 -10.45 -57.84
N ASN A 5 -23.34 -10.00 -56.62
CA ASN A 5 -24.33 -10.55 -55.65
C ASN A 5 -23.85 -11.91 -55.06
N LYS A 6 -24.06 -12.30 -53.78
CA LYS A 6 -25.11 -11.93 -52.81
C LYS A 6 -24.78 -12.40 -51.38
N ASN A 7 -25.48 -11.81 -50.40
CA ASN A 7 -25.58 -12.12 -48.95
C ASN A 7 -25.55 -13.60 -48.49
N GLY A 8 -25.26 -13.82 -47.20
CA GLY A 8 -25.78 -14.98 -46.44
C GLY A 8 -25.30 -15.06 -44.98
N ALA A 9 -26.21 -14.94 -44.00
CA ALA A 9 -25.93 -15.04 -42.56
C ALA A 9 -26.16 -16.49 -42.02
N PRO A 10 -25.70 -16.86 -40.80
CA PRO A 10 -25.76 -18.24 -40.26
C PRO A 10 -27.14 -18.57 -39.62
N PRO A 11 -27.41 -19.83 -39.23
CA PRO A 11 -27.31 -20.17 -37.79
C PRO A 11 -27.02 -21.64 -37.38
N ALA A 12 -26.64 -21.78 -36.11
CA ALA A 12 -26.90 -22.79 -35.06
C ALA A 12 -27.40 -24.26 -35.30
N ALA A 13 -26.94 -25.10 -34.35
CA ALA A 13 -27.64 -26.19 -33.62
C ALA A 13 -27.66 -27.66 -34.14
N GLN A 14 -26.95 -28.52 -33.39
CA GLN A 14 -27.33 -29.82 -32.78
C GLN A 14 -28.15 -30.89 -33.56
N GLU A 15 -27.61 -32.12 -33.56
CA GLU A 15 -28.36 -33.39 -33.54
C GLU A 15 -27.71 -34.36 -32.52
N GLU A 16 -28.53 -35.23 -31.92
CA GLU A 16 -28.17 -36.30 -30.95
C GLU A 16 -27.95 -37.65 -31.69
N PRO A 17 -28.19 -38.89 -31.16
CA PRO A 17 -28.23 -39.43 -29.79
C PRO A 17 -27.41 -40.75 -29.63
N LYS A 18 -27.47 -41.41 -28.45
CA LYS A 18 -27.65 -42.89 -28.34
C LYS A 18 -27.94 -43.43 -26.93
N ASP A 19 -28.83 -44.42 -26.93
CA ASP A 19 -29.57 -45.14 -25.89
C ASP A 19 -28.83 -45.81 -24.70
N ALA A 20 -29.63 -46.12 -23.67
CA ALA A 20 -29.38 -47.08 -22.56
C ALA A 20 -29.45 -48.56 -23.03
N PRO A 21 -29.13 -49.60 -22.20
CA PRO A 21 -30.00 -50.17 -21.13
C PRO A 21 -29.26 -50.41 -19.76
N GLU A 22 -29.78 -50.91 -18.62
CA GLU A 22 -31.14 -51.14 -18.02
C GLU A 22 -30.97 -51.48 -16.48
N GLU A 23 -31.76 -52.38 -15.90
CA GLU A 23 -31.92 -52.67 -14.44
C GLU A 23 -31.13 -53.86 -13.85
N ALA A 24 -30.92 -53.88 -12.52
CA ALA A 24 -31.46 -54.94 -11.61
C ALA A 24 -31.09 -54.76 -10.11
N LYS A 25 -32.09 -54.92 -9.23
CA LYS A 25 -32.00 -55.24 -7.78
C LYS A 25 -32.21 -56.77 -7.60
N PRO A 26 -31.86 -57.47 -6.49
CA PRO A 26 -32.28 -57.11 -5.11
C PRO A 26 -31.37 -57.55 -3.91
N ALA A 27 -31.92 -57.30 -2.72
CA ALA A 27 -31.44 -57.43 -1.34
C ALA A 27 -30.79 -58.75 -0.85
N SER A 28 -30.03 -58.66 0.25
CA SER A 28 -30.24 -59.48 1.47
C SER A 28 -29.61 -58.85 2.73
N GLU A 29 -29.97 -59.37 3.90
CA GLU A 29 -29.75 -58.84 5.26
C GLU A 29 -28.35 -59.09 5.86
N GLY A 30 -28.01 -58.33 6.91
CA GLY A 30 -26.88 -58.59 7.82
C GLY A 30 -26.39 -57.30 8.49
N GLY A 31 -26.51 -57.18 9.81
CA GLY A 31 -26.13 -55.97 10.55
C GLY A 31 -24.73 -56.05 11.18
N ASP A 32 -24.25 -54.89 11.63
CA ASP A 32 -23.71 -54.74 12.99
C ASP A 32 -23.81 -53.26 13.43
N ALA A 33 -23.57 -52.96 14.71
CA ALA A 33 -23.91 -51.66 15.30
C ALA A 33 -22.91 -50.56 14.92
N ALA A 34 -23.40 -49.48 14.31
CA ALA A 34 -22.66 -48.23 14.15
C ALA A 34 -23.17 -47.20 15.17
N ASP A 35 -22.52 -47.16 16.32
CA ASP A 35 -22.62 -46.03 17.24
C ASP A 35 -21.87 -44.85 16.60
N VAL A 36 -22.60 -43.82 16.20
CA VAL A 36 -22.06 -42.60 15.61
C VAL A 36 -22.56 -41.44 16.45
N GLU A 37 -21.75 -41.03 17.43
CA GLU A 37 -21.90 -39.74 18.08
C GLU A 37 -21.84 -38.64 17.00
N GLN A 38 -22.97 -37.98 16.77
CA GLN A 38 -22.97 -36.73 16.00
C GLN A 38 -22.42 -35.64 16.89
N GLU A 39 -21.13 -35.32 16.73
CA GLU A 39 -20.64 -34.01 17.15
C GLU A 39 -21.47 -32.93 16.44
N PRO A 40 -21.95 -31.89 17.15
CA PRO A 40 -22.68 -30.80 16.52
C PRO A 40 -21.75 -30.07 15.55
N GLU A 41 -22.21 -29.83 14.32
CA GLU A 41 -21.49 -28.97 13.37
C GLU A 41 -21.22 -27.61 14.03
N PRO A 42 -19.98 -27.07 13.94
CA PRO A 42 -19.67 -25.77 14.51
C PRO A 42 -20.54 -24.70 13.84
N GLU A 43 -21.16 -23.84 14.64
CA GLU A 43 -21.89 -22.68 14.13
C GLU A 43 -20.94 -21.85 13.24
N PRO A 44 -21.39 -21.39 12.05
CA PRO A 44 -20.53 -20.62 11.17
C PRO A 44 -20.08 -19.34 11.87
N GLU A 45 -18.76 -19.10 11.88
CA GLU A 45 -18.21 -17.85 12.40
C GLU A 45 -18.90 -16.66 11.70
N PRO A 46 -19.30 -15.61 12.43
CA PRO A 46 -19.98 -14.48 11.83
C PRO A 46 -19.09 -13.85 10.75
N GLU A 47 -19.64 -13.69 9.54
CA GLU A 47 -18.93 -13.03 8.44
C GLU A 47 -18.41 -11.66 8.91
N PRO A 48 -17.14 -11.31 8.60
CA PRO A 48 -16.57 -10.04 9.06
C PRO A 48 -17.41 -8.87 8.53
N GLU A 49 -17.79 -7.95 9.43
CA GLU A 49 -18.58 -6.78 9.04
C GLU A 49 -17.87 -6.03 7.89
N PRO A 50 -18.59 -5.70 6.80
CA PRO A 50 -17.97 -5.04 5.67
C PRO A 50 -17.48 -3.66 6.09
N GLU A 51 -16.15 -3.45 6.00
CA GLU A 51 -15.54 -2.15 6.24
C GLU A 51 -16.31 -1.05 5.50
N PRO A 52 -16.58 0.11 6.14
CA PRO A 52 -17.39 1.16 5.53
C PRO A 52 -16.79 1.58 4.19
N GLN A 53 -17.52 1.31 3.11
CA GLN A 53 -17.07 1.54 1.74
C GLN A 53 -17.09 3.04 1.39
N ILE A 54 -16.14 3.79 1.96
CA ILE A 54 -15.88 5.19 1.63
C ILE A 54 -15.65 5.29 0.12
N GLY A 55 -16.47 6.09 -0.56
CA GLY A 55 -16.41 6.21 -2.02
C GLY A 55 -15.07 6.77 -2.49
N THR A 56 -14.59 6.37 -3.68
CA THR A 56 -13.28 6.76 -4.22
C THR A 56 -12.99 8.26 -4.14
N PHE A 57 -13.98 9.11 -4.47
CA PHE A 57 -13.86 10.57 -4.42
C PHE A 57 -13.85 11.13 -2.99
N GLU A 58 -14.56 10.48 -2.07
CA GLU A 58 -14.58 10.85 -0.66
C GLU A 58 -13.27 10.50 0.02
N ARG A 59 -12.74 9.30 -0.23
CA ARG A 59 -11.40 8.88 0.21
C ARG A 59 -10.31 9.83 -0.31
N LEU A 60 -10.36 10.21 -1.59
CA LEU A 60 -9.47 11.23 -2.17
C LEU A 60 -9.59 12.57 -1.45
N LYS A 61 -10.82 13.03 -1.16
CA LYS A 61 -11.06 14.31 -0.48
C LYS A 61 -10.54 14.31 0.96
N LEU A 62 -10.79 13.24 1.71
CA LEU A 62 -10.31 13.05 3.08
C LEU A 62 -8.78 13.02 3.13
N PHE A 63 -8.14 12.21 2.27
CA PHE A 63 -6.69 12.11 2.22
C PHE A 63 -6.01 13.41 1.75
N LEU A 64 -6.59 14.14 0.79
CA LEU A 64 -6.11 15.47 0.39
C LEU A 64 -6.21 16.47 1.55
N ALA A 65 -7.29 16.44 2.33
CA ALA A 65 -7.42 17.28 3.51
C ALA A 65 -6.38 16.94 4.58
N ALA A 66 -6.18 15.66 4.88
CA ALA A 66 -5.16 15.17 5.82
C ALA A 66 -3.74 15.56 5.35
N THR A 67 -3.42 15.35 4.08
CA THR A 67 -2.14 15.74 3.46
C THR A 67 -1.87 17.24 3.59
N ASN A 68 -2.87 18.09 3.34
CA ASN A 68 -2.73 19.54 3.46
C ASN A 68 -2.61 19.99 4.93
N GLN A 69 -3.33 19.35 5.86
CA GLN A 69 -3.21 19.61 7.29
C GLN A 69 -1.82 19.21 7.82
N PHE A 70 -1.30 18.07 7.38
CA PHE A 70 0.02 17.58 7.74
C PHE A 70 1.13 18.49 7.16
N LEU A 71 1.05 18.85 5.88
CA LEU A 71 1.97 19.80 5.23
C LEU A 71 2.10 21.14 5.94
N GLY A 72 1.01 21.61 6.56
CA GLY A 72 0.97 22.86 7.32
C GLY A 72 1.64 22.79 8.70
N LYS A 73 1.86 21.59 9.23
CA LYS A 73 2.56 21.32 10.50
C LYS A 73 3.96 20.76 10.30
N TYR A 74 4.27 20.24 9.11
CA TYR A 74 5.47 19.44 8.87
C TYR A 74 6.78 20.12 9.29
N ASP A 75 6.89 21.43 9.06
CA ASP A 75 8.12 22.17 9.40
C ASP A 75 8.32 22.24 10.92
N ASP A 76 7.23 22.42 11.68
CA ASP A 76 7.24 22.40 13.15
C ASP A 76 7.55 20.99 13.69
N LEU A 77 7.04 19.93 13.04
CA LEU A 77 7.25 18.53 13.45
C LEU A 77 8.71 18.06 13.25
N VAL A 78 9.47 18.71 12.38
CA VAL A 78 10.91 18.45 12.17
C VAL A 78 11.80 19.57 12.74
N GLU A 79 11.21 20.55 13.44
CA GLU A 79 11.95 21.58 14.14
C GLU A 79 12.75 20.96 15.29
N GLY A 80 14.03 21.32 15.40
CA GLY A 80 14.89 20.77 16.45
C GLY A 80 15.25 19.29 16.30
N LYS A 81 15.05 18.69 15.10
CA LYS A 81 15.42 17.31 14.75
C LYS A 81 16.81 16.88 15.22
N GLU A 82 17.77 17.80 15.27
CA GLU A 82 19.16 17.56 15.69
C GLU A 82 19.30 16.96 17.10
N LYS A 83 18.31 17.13 17.99
CA LYS A 83 18.32 16.51 19.33
C LYS A 83 18.20 14.97 19.28
N HIS A 84 17.49 14.46 18.28
CA HIS A 84 17.18 13.04 18.10
C HIS A 84 17.24 12.70 16.59
N LYS A 85 18.36 13.08 15.97
CA LYS A 85 18.52 13.12 14.52
C LYS A 85 18.22 11.78 13.86
N SER A 86 18.79 10.69 14.38
CA SER A 86 18.61 9.32 13.90
C SER A 86 17.13 8.88 13.90
N VAL A 87 16.40 9.07 15.01
CA VAL A 87 14.95 8.74 15.11
C VAL A 87 14.12 9.56 14.13
N CYS A 88 14.41 10.86 14.02
CA CYS A 88 13.71 11.73 13.09
C CYS A 88 13.97 11.34 11.63
N LEU A 89 15.23 11.03 11.28
CA LEU A 89 15.61 10.57 9.94
C LEU A 89 14.91 9.25 9.58
N SER A 90 14.94 8.26 10.49
CA SER A 90 14.25 6.98 10.28
C SER A 90 12.74 7.17 10.04
N THR A 91 12.08 7.96 10.88
CA THR A 91 10.63 8.22 10.76
C THR A 91 10.28 8.99 9.48
N VAL A 92 11.12 9.94 9.05
CA VAL A 92 10.91 10.68 7.80
C VAL A 92 11.28 9.86 6.56
N ASN A 93 12.23 8.94 6.67
CA ASN A 93 12.62 8.03 5.59
C ASN A 93 11.48 7.07 5.23
N GLU A 94 10.84 6.45 6.23
CA GLU A 94 9.66 5.58 6.01
C GLU A 94 8.55 6.33 5.26
N LEU A 95 8.20 7.55 5.71
CA LEU A 95 7.24 8.40 5.00
C LEU A 95 7.68 8.69 3.57
N ARG A 96 8.96 9.01 3.36
CA ARG A 96 9.54 9.35 2.06
C ARG A 96 9.42 8.20 1.06
N GLU A 97 9.68 6.96 1.46
CA GLU A 97 9.50 5.78 0.61
C GLU A 97 8.03 5.55 0.21
N LEU A 98 7.08 5.76 1.13
CA LEU A 98 5.65 5.66 0.80
C LEU A 98 5.20 6.79 -0.14
N LEU A 99 5.69 8.02 0.05
CA LEU A 99 5.42 9.13 -0.87
C LEU A 99 5.95 8.86 -2.28
N VAL A 100 7.17 8.34 -2.40
CA VAL A 100 7.76 7.92 -3.68
C VAL A 100 6.90 6.83 -4.32
N THR A 101 6.55 5.78 -3.58
CA THR A 101 5.68 4.68 -4.03
C THR A 101 4.34 5.20 -4.56
N LEU A 102 3.67 6.08 -3.81
CA LEU A 102 2.38 6.64 -4.18
C LEU A 102 2.47 7.56 -5.41
N LEU A 103 3.53 8.36 -5.53
CA LEU A 103 3.74 9.25 -6.67
C LEU A 103 4.12 8.47 -7.94
N GLN A 104 4.95 7.43 -7.83
CA GLN A 104 5.33 6.56 -8.96
C GLN A 104 4.13 5.89 -9.61
N ARG A 105 3.15 5.42 -8.81
CA ARG A 105 1.92 4.77 -9.28
C ARG A 105 1.16 5.56 -10.35
N TYR A 106 1.21 6.90 -10.30
CA TYR A 106 0.38 7.77 -11.13
C TYR A 106 1.17 8.78 -11.99
N ILE A 107 2.47 8.97 -11.76
CA ILE A 107 3.30 10.01 -12.40
C ILE A 107 4.55 9.40 -13.07
N LEU A 108 4.45 8.12 -13.46
CA LEU A 108 5.54 7.27 -13.96
C LEU A 108 6.29 7.85 -15.19
N HIS A 109 5.70 8.81 -15.90
CA HIS A 109 6.28 9.48 -17.08
C HIS A 109 6.75 10.92 -16.86
N THR A 110 6.62 11.49 -15.65
CA THR A 110 7.00 12.89 -15.37
C THR A 110 8.02 13.03 -14.24
N MET A 111 8.56 11.92 -13.76
CA MET A 111 9.61 11.87 -12.76
C MET A 111 10.88 11.30 -13.40
N VAL A 112 11.96 12.09 -13.38
CA VAL A 112 13.28 11.62 -13.82
C VAL A 112 13.74 10.58 -12.78
N ARG A 113 14.15 9.41 -13.26
CA ARG A 113 14.45 8.24 -12.41
C ARG A 113 15.62 8.47 -11.45
N GLU A 114 16.40 9.52 -11.66
CA GLU A 114 17.64 9.86 -10.97
C GLU A 114 17.42 10.59 -9.63
N ASP A 115 16.33 11.37 -9.48
CA ASP A 115 16.07 12.19 -8.27
C ASP A 115 15.67 11.38 -7.01
N PHE A 116 15.34 10.09 -7.16
CA PHE A 116 14.72 9.28 -6.10
C PHE A 116 15.60 8.13 -5.61
N LEU A 117 16.63 7.73 -6.38
CA LEU A 117 17.18 6.38 -6.32
C LEU A 117 18.60 6.27 -5.75
N TYR A 118 19.28 7.38 -5.48
CA TYR A 118 20.64 7.35 -4.95
C TYR A 118 20.83 8.29 -3.76
N LYS A 119 21.46 7.72 -2.71
CA LYS A 119 22.24 8.39 -1.65
C LYS A 119 21.73 9.80 -1.28
N HIS A 120 20.77 9.85 -0.34
CA HIS A 120 20.06 11.08 0.02
C HIS A 120 19.86 11.29 1.53
N ILE A 121 20.35 10.37 2.37
CA ILE A 121 20.21 10.42 3.83
C ILE A 121 21.56 10.69 4.48
N ILE A 122 21.68 11.75 5.28
CA ILE A 122 22.92 12.13 5.98
C ILE A 122 22.71 12.04 7.49
N CYS A 123 23.03 10.88 8.07
CA CYS A 123 22.87 10.60 9.50
C CYS A 123 24.07 11.09 10.33
N CYS A 124 25.17 10.34 10.32
CA CYS A 124 26.40 10.66 11.05
C CYS A 124 27.43 11.36 10.17
N GLY A 125 28.29 12.16 10.80
CA GLY A 125 29.23 13.05 10.11
C GLY A 125 28.60 14.39 9.74
N GLY A 126 29.47 15.40 9.55
CA GLY A 126 29.06 16.76 9.17
C GLY A 126 28.92 16.93 7.65
N GLU A 127 29.32 18.10 7.14
CA GLU A 127 29.20 18.48 5.73
C GLU A 127 29.99 17.58 4.75
N GLU A 128 30.94 16.77 5.25
CA GLU A 128 31.74 15.81 4.46
C GLU A 128 31.18 14.37 4.49
N ALA A 129 30.05 14.13 5.15
CA ALA A 129 29.46 12.80 5.23
C ALA A 129 28.91 12.34 3.86
N GLU A 130 29.29 11.14 3.43
CA GLU A 130 28.66 10.52 2.28
C GLU A 130 27.17 10.25 2.56
N ALA A 131 26.31 10.70 1.65
CA ALA A 131 24.90 10.38 1.74
C ALA A 131 24.67 8.87 1.54
N MET A 132 23.73 8.33 2.30
CA MET A 132 23.34 6.92 2.28
C MET A 132 22.02 6.74 1.54
N ASN A 133 21.86 5.59 0.89
CA ASN A 133 20.56 5.12 0.43
C ASN A 133 19.74 4.53 1.59
N THR A 134 18.50 4.12 1.33
CA THR A 134 17.56 3.59 2.34
C THR A 134 18.12 2.34 3.05
N GLU A 135 18.68 1.38 2.30
CA GLU A 135 19.25 0.14 2.82
C GLU A 135 20.52 0.41 3.65
N GLU A 136 21.44 1.22 3.10
CA GLU A 136 22.67 1.66 3.80
C GLU A 136 22.35 2.39 5.12
N PHE A 137 21.29 3.21 5.14
CA PHE A 137 20.85 3.91 6.34
C PHE A 137 20.17 2.98 7.35
N ASP A 138 19.36 2.02 6.91
CA ASP A 138 18.66 1.10 7.81
C ASP A 138 19.65 0.14 8.51
N GLU A 139 20.70 -0.31 7.81
CA GLU A 139 21.84 -1.03 8.40
C GLU A 139 22.58 -0.14 9.43
N HIS A 140 22.98 1.07 9.03
CA HIS A 140 23.63 2.04 9.91
C HIS A 140 22.80 2.38 11.16
N TYR A 141 21.48 2.55 11.02
CA TYR A 141 20.58 2.82 12.13
C TYR A 141 20.51 1.64 13.11
N GLN A 142 20.45 0.40 12.59
CA GLN A 142 20.48 -0.81 13.42
C GLN A 142 21.78 -0.94 14.20
N GLU A 143 22.93 -0.73 13.56
CA GLU A 143 24.24 -0.91 14.20
C GLU A 143 24.62 0.23 15.17
N VAL A 144 24.25 1.48 14.87
CA VAL A 144 24.76 2.66 15.60
C VAL A 144 23.73 3.29 16.54
N HIS A 145 22.44 3.21 16.21
CA HIS A 145 21.41 4.03 16.84
C HIS A 145 20.31 3.25 17.58
N GLN A 146 19.95 2.05 17.11
CA GLN A 146 18.78 1.29 17.58
C GLN A 146 18.73 1.11 19.11
N GLU A 147 19.86 0.82 19.77
CA GLU A 147 19.88 0.64 21.23
C GLU A 147 19.70 1.96 21.99
N ALA A 148 20.35 3.03 21.54
CA ALA A 148 20.28 4.36 22.17
C ALA A 148 18.89 5.00 21.98
N ASP A 149 18.29 4.80 20.81
CA ASP A 149 17.02 5.40 20.41
C ASP A 149 15.80 4.62 20.93
N LYS A 150 15.97 3.39 21.44
CA LYS A 150 14.87 2.51 21.90
C LYS A 150 13.98 3.12 22.98
N ALA A 151 14.52 4.04 23.79
CA ALA A 151 13.79 4.75 24.84
C ALA A 151 13.32 6.16 24.44
N VAL A 152 13.63 6.61 23.22
CA VAL A 152 13.25 7.92 22.70
C VAL A 152 11.81 7.86 22.19
N SER A 153 10.91 8.54 22.88
CA SER A 153 9.54 8.78 22.44
C SER A 153 9.32 10.28 22.28
N LEU A 154 8.93 10.69 21.07
CA LEU A 154 8.71 12.09 20.70
C LEU A 154 7.29 12.23 20.12
N PRO A 155 6.39 13.01 20.76
CA PRO A 155 5.02 13.14 20.30
C PRO A 155 4.91 13.76 18.91
N GLU A 156 5.91 14.54 18.47
CA GLU A 156 6.00 15.11 17.13
C GLU A 156 6.17 14.00 16.07
N LEU A 157 7.00 13.00 16.35
CA LEU A 157 7.22 11.86 15.44
C LEU A 157 6.01 10.93 15.37
N GLU A 158 5.20 10.83 16.43
CA GLU A 158 3.92 10.11 16.39
C GLU A 158 2.92 10.75 15.40
N VAL A 159 2.96 12.08 15.20
CA VAL A 159 2.16 12.74 14.16
C VAL A 159 2.65 12.38 12.76
N ILE A 160 3.96 12.21 12.58
CA ILE A 160 4.54 11.73 11.31
C ILE A 160 4.14 10.28 11.07
N ARG A 161 4.28 9.39 12.05
CA ARG A 161 3.87 7.97 11.99
C ARG A 161 2.39 7.81 11.66
N ALA A 162 1.52 8.56 12.34
CA ALA A 162 0.08 8.53 12.04
C ALA A 162 -0.22 8.94 10.58
N TYR A 163 0.49 9.94 10.04
CA TYR A 163 0.34 10.29 8.63
C TYR A 163 0.98 9.25 7.68
N THR A 164 2.08 8.60 8.07
CA THR A 164 2.66 7.46 7.34
C THR A 164 1.65 6.33 7.16
N GLU A 165 0.88 5.98 8.21
CA GLU A 165 -0.20 5.00 8.11
C GLU A 165 -1.36 5.46 7.22
N GLU A 166 -1.73 6.76 7.23
CA GLU A 166 -2.71 7.32 6.28
C GLU A 166 -2.21 7.18 4.82
N VAL A 167 -0.91 7.40 4.55
CA VAL A 167 -0.32 7.19 3.23
C VAL A 167 -0.33 5.70 2.86
N ARG A 168 0.01 4.78 3.78
CA ARG A 168 -0.07 3.33 3.57
C ARG A 168 -1.51 2.89 3.23
N THR A 169 -2.47 3.32 4.03
CA THR A 169 -3.92 3.09 3.82
C THR A 169 -4.39 3.64 2.48
N TYR A 170 -3.87 4.79 2.03
CA TYR A 170 -4.18 5.34 0.71
C TYR A 170 -3.48 4.59 -0.45
N ILE A 171 -2.29 4.04 -0.22
CA ILE A 171 -1.61 3.13 -1.17
C ILE A 171 -2.42 1.84 -1.34
N GLU A 172 -3.06 1.31 -0.29
CA GLU A 172 -3.85 0.08 -0.40
C GLU A 172 -5.25 0.34 -0.99
N LEU A 173 -5.96 1.35 -0.48
CA LEU A 173 -7.39 1.55 -0.75
C LEU A 173 -7.68 2.71 -1.72
N GLY A 174 -6.71 3.59 -1.98
CA GLY A 174 -6.84 4.76 -2.85
C GLY A 174 -6.81 4.38 -4.34
N LYS A 175 -7.90 4.74 -5.06
CA LYS A 175 -8.08 4.41 -6.48
C LYS A 175 -8.03 5.63 -7.43
N ALA A 176 -7.92 6.85 -6.90
CA ALA A 176 -7.88 8.08 -7.68
C ALA A 176 -6.83 9.06 -7.14
N MET A 177 -6.40 10.00 -7.98
CA MET A 177 -5.61 11.15 -7.59
C MET A 177 -5.94 12.35 -8.49
N ASN A 178 -5.93 13.56 -7.93
CA ASN A 178 -6.06 14.82 -8.66
C ASN A 178 -4.73 15.61 -8.65
N ASN A 179 -4.66 16.66 -9.47
CA ASN A 179 -3.47 17.52 -9.54
C ASN A 179 -3.12 18.16 -8.19
N ASP A 180 -4.10 18.54 -7.37
CA ASP A 180 -3.84 19.18 -6.07
C ASP A 180 -3.11 18.22 -5.13
N LEU A 181 -3.56 16.95 -5.04
CA LEU A 181 -2.87 15.92 -4.27
C LEU A 181 -1.46 15.66 -4.81
N ILE A 182 -1.28 15.63 -6.14
CA ILE A 182 0.05 15.53 -6.77
C ILE A 182 0.96 16.65 -6.31
N PHE A 183 0.49 17.90 -6.33
CA PHE A 183 1.30 19.05 -5.92
C PHE A 183 1.64 19.00 -4.42
N SER A 184 0.68 18.63 -3.58
CA SER A 184 0.89 18.47 -2.14
C SER A 184 1.89 17.35 -1.82
N LEU A 185 1.72 16.15 -2.38
CA LEU A 185 2.66 15.04 -2.20
C LEU A 185 4.06 15.37 -2.74
N LYS A 186 4.18 16.03 -3.91
CA LYS A 186 5.48 16.52 -4.44
C LYS A 186 6.11 17.63 -3.59
N ARG A 187 5.30 18.46 -2.91
CA ARG A 187 5.81 19.46 -1.96
C ARG A 187 6.32 18.78 -0.69
N LEU A 188 5.57 17.81 -0.18
CA LEU A 188 5.95 17.05 1.02
C LEU A 188 7.23 16.24 0.78
N LEU A 189 7.30 15.49 -0.31
CA LEU A 189 8.50 14.71 -0.67
C LEU A 189 9.76 15.58 -0.78
N ARG A 190 9.66 16.79 -1.34
CA ARG A 190 10.79 17.74 -1.35
C ARG A 190 11.20 18.17 0.06
N LYS A 191 10.25 18.44 0.95
CA LYS A 191 10.55 18.74 2.36
C LYS A 191 11.20 17.55 3.07
N SER A 192 10.72 16.33 2.86
CA SER A 192 11.31 15.10 3.40
C SER A 192 12.75 14.92 2.91
N ASN A 193 13.01 15.09 1.61
CA ASN A 193 14.38 15.05 1.07
C ASN A 193 15.29 16.14 1.68
N SER A 194 14.81 17.38 1.89
CA SER A 194 15.57 18.42 2.59
C SER A 194 15.86 18.07 4.06
N VAL A 195 14.96 17.37 4.73
CA VAL A 195 15.20 16.88 6.10
C VAL A 195 16.28 15.80 6.10
N LEU A 196 16.18 14.81 5.20
CA LEU A 196 17.08 13.67 5.08
C LEU A 196 18.50 14.07 4.65
N ALA A 197 18.63 14.99 3.71
CA ALA A 197 19.90 15.52 3.22
C ALA A 197 20.53 16.58 4.15
N GLY A 198 19.94 16.87 5.31
CA GLY A 198 20.44 17.90 6.23
C GLY A 198 20.24 19.37 5.79
N HIS A 199 19.78 19.61 4.55
CA HIS A 199 19.62 20.93 3.93
C HIS A 199 18.39 21.75 4.42
N LEU A 200 18.25 21.95 5.73
CA LEU A 200 17.33 22.95 6.30
C LEU A 200 18.11 24.16 6.80
N GLY A 201 18.17 25.19 5.97
CA GLY A 201 18.69 26.54 6.26
C GLY A 201 17.83 27.60 5.60
#